data_AF-A0A428YPA8-F1
#
_entry.id   AF-A0A428YPA8-F1
#
_cell.length_a   1.000
_cell.length_b   1.000
_cell.length_c   1.000
_cell.angle_alpha   90.00
_cell.angle_beta   90.00
_cell.angle_gamma   90.00
#
_symmetry.space_group_name_H-M   'P 1'
#
loop_
_entity.id
_entity.type
_entity.pdbx_description
1 polymer ?
#
loop_
_entity_poly.entity_id
_entity_poly.type
_entity_poly.pdbx_seq_one_letter_code
_entity_poly.pdbx_strand_id
1 'polypeptide(L)'
;MTQATEPYGWAGEPTMEHWSRVTNDQARVTFGMIVVVHEAFRTAGDTLTQDEAEALERALRAKFEKQIGVIHNSYFCSRERGGVALVESATSGWELHTALNCSDADLVKLEADCRASVDQARDMLPGPQIKTLVEALYSAMTRVLLAADLLRDAGADRAAIVATAQKEVTLATTRVQAAIQRQARFIYFQGALVGTVATAVLIVLVGVASTQFWPGLLNTPGLVAASLFGALGAVVSIFQRMSKGTLILDFNTSVRHLRALGGFRPLVGAIFGAVAQFALTAGTINATLGLFALAGFGAGFSERFATDMIERAGQVIAKLPH
;
A
#
# COMPACT_ATOMS: atom_id res chain seq x y z
N MET A 1 -1.81 -16.31 -57.71
CA MET A 1 -2.34 -15.42 -56.66
C MET A 1 -2.12 -16.12 -55.33
N THR A 2 -1.01 -15.80 -54.69
CA THR A 2 -0.65 -16.31 -53.36
C THR A 2 -1.52 -15.56 -52.34
N GLN A 3 -2.54 -16.22 -51.79
CA GLN A 3 -3.22 -15.74 -50.60
C GLN A 3 -2.17 -15.65 -49.49
N ALA A 4 -1.74 -14.44 -49.17
CA ALA A 4 -0.96 -14.18 -47.98
C ALA A 4 -1.88 -14.50 -46.80
N THR A 5 -1.71 -15.67 -46.20
CA THR A 5 -2.21 -15.95 -44.86
C THR A 5 -1.68 -14.84 -43.96
N GLU A 6 -2.57 -13.94 -43.53
CA GLU A 6 -2.21 -12.89 -42.60
C GLU A 6 -1.57 -13.50 -41.34
N PRO A 7 -0.60 -12.82 -40.70
CA PRO A 7 0.21 -13.36 -39.60
C PRO A 7 -0.58 -13.82 -38.36
N TYR A 8 -1.91 -13.64 -38.34
CA TYR A 8 -2.80 -13.92 -37.22
C TYR A 8 -3.76 -15.11 -37.44
N GLY A 9 -3.67 -15.78 -38.60
CA GLY A 9 -4.43 -17.00 -38.87
C GLY A 9 -5.90 -16.79 -39.29
N TRP A 10 -6.28 -15.57 -39.67
CA TRP A 10 -7.56 -15.25 -40.31
C TRP A 10 -7.37 -15.12 -41.83
N ALA A 11 -8.29 -15.71 -42.61
CA ALA A 11 -8.21 -15.73 -44.08
C ALA A 11 -9.38 -15.00 -44.78
N GLY A 12 -10.35 -14.50 -44.00
CA GLY A 12 -11.49 -13.73 -44.52
C GLY A 12 -11.24 -12.22 -44.54
N GLU A 13 -12.19 -11.44 -45.05
CA GLU A 13 -12.13 -9.98 -44.90
C GLU A 13 -12.36 -9.60 -43.44
N PRO A 14 -11.52 -8.74 -42.84
CA PRO A 14 -11.73 -8.27 -41.48
C PRO A 14 -12.94 -7.34 -41.41
N THR A 15 -14.00 -7.78 -40.75
CA THR A 15 -15.24 -7.01 -40.57
C THR A 15 -15.30 -6.30 -39.22
N MET A 16 -14.55 -6.78 -38.23
CA MET A 16 -14.51 -6.21 -36.89
C MET A 16 -13.60 -4.97 -36.77
N GLU A 17 -14.08 -3.92 -36.08
CA GLU A 17 -13.42 -2.60 -35.96
C GLU A 17 -11.98 -2.67 -35.41
N HIS A 18 -11.69 -3.66 -34.56
CA HIS A 18 -10.42 -3.73 -33.82
C HIS A 18 -9.25 -4.32 -34.62
N TRP A 19 -9.47 -4.87 -35.81
CA TRP A 19 -8.39 -5.36 -36.69
C TRP A 19 -7.35 -4.28 -37.01
N SER A 20 -7.80 -3.05 -37.23
CA SER A 20 -6.93 -1.88 -37.47
C SER A 20 -5.92 -1.62 -36.35
N ARG A 21 -6.28 -1.97 -35.11
CA ARG A 21 -5.40 -1.81 -33.94
C ARG A 21 -4.45 -2.98 -33.77
N VAL A 22 -4.78 -4.16 -34.26
CA VAL A 22 -3.85 -5.30 -34.27
C VAL A 22 -2.74 -5.03 -35.29
N THR A 23 -3.12 -4.63 -36.51
CA THR A 23 -2.20 -4.43 -37.64
C THR A 23 -1.29 -3.21 -37.50
N ASN A 24 -1.74 -2.17 -36.79
CA ASN A 24 -0.90 -0.99 -36.52
C ASN A 24 -0.03 -1.20 -35.29
N ASP A 25 1.27 -1.47 -35.45
CA ASP A 25 2.22 -1.69 -34.34
C ASP A 25 2.25 -0.58 -33.27
N GLN A 26 1.95 0.68 -33.64
CA GLN A 26 1.94 1.82 -32.71
C GLN A 26 0.64 1.92 -31.90
N ALA A 27 -0.43 1.23 -32.31
CA ALA A 27 -1.71 1.27 -31.61
C ALA A 27 -1.62 0.49 -30.28
N ARG A 28 -2.00 1.15 -29.18
CA ARG A 28 -2.11 0.53 -27.85
C ARG A 28 -3.36 -0.35 -27.77
N VAL A 29 -3.17 -1.56 -27.26
CA VAL A 29 -4.25 -2.50 -26.95
C VAL A 29 -4.54 -2.44 -25.45
N THR A 30 -5.83 -2.40 -25.11
CA THR A 30 -6.29 -2.43 -23.72
C THR A 30 -7.01 -3.75 -23.45
N PHE A 31 -7.02 -4.19 -22.20
CA PHE A 31 -7.72 -5.41 -21.82
C PHE A 31 -9.24 -5.34 -22.12
N GLY A 32 -9.85 -4.16 -22.04
CA GLY A 32 -11.25 -3.96 -22.41
C GLY A 32 -11.56 -4.32 -23.87
N MET A 33 -10.61 -4.16 -24.80
CA MET A 33 -10.80 -4.59 -26.19
C MET A 33 -10.88 -6.12 -26.31
N ILE A 34 -10.07 -6.84 -25.52
CA ILE A 34 -10.13 -8.30 -25.45
C ILE A 34 -11.51 -8.73 -24.91
N VAL A 35 -12.02 -8.05 -23.88
CA VAL A 35 -13.36 -8.31 -23.33
C VAL A 35 -14.48 -8.07 -24.35
N VAL A 36 -14.40 -7.00 -25.14
CA VAL A 36 -15.40 -6.70 -26.20
C VAL A 36 -15.39 -7.78 -27.29
N VAL A 37 -14.21 -8.20 -27.75
CA VAL A 37 -14.10 -9.24 -28.79
C VAL A 37 -14.54 -10.60 -28.23
N HIS A 38 -14.23 -10.91 -26.98
CA HIS A 38 -14.68 -12.14 -26.33
C HIS A 38 -16.21 -12.22 -26.22
N GLU A 39 -16.88 -11.09 -25.95
CA GLU A 39 -18.34 -11.04 -25.99
C GLU A 39 -18.88 -11.24 -27.41
N ALA A 40 -18.26 -10.63 -28.42
CA ALA A 40 -18.65 -10.81 -29.82
C ALA A 40 -18.51 -12.26 -30.26
N PHE A 41 -17.43 -12.94 -29.88
CA PHE A 41 -17.23 -14.38 -30.09
C PHE A 41 -18.38 -15.19 -29.48
N ARG A 42 -18.76 -14.90 -28.23
CA ARG A 42 -19.82 -15.61 -27.50
C ARG A 42 -21.21 -15.40 -28.09
N THR A 43 -21.49 -14.20 -28.60
CA THR A 43 -22.82 -13.79 -29.07
C THR A 43 -23.05 -14.01 -30.56
N ALA A 44 -22.00 -14.38 -31.30
CA ALA A 44 -22.07 -14.71 -32.71
C ALA A 44 -23.03 -15.89 -32.95
N GLY A 45 -24.02 -15.69 -33.83
CA GLY A 45 -24.90 -16.77 -34.31
C GLY A 45 -24.32 -17.59 -35.46
N ASP A 46 -23.30 -17.04 -36.14
CA ASP A 46 -22.72 -17.58 -37.36
C ASP A 46 -21.26 -18.02 -37.13
N THR A 47 -20.87 -19.17 -37.68
CA THR A 47 -19.52 -19.74 -37.50
C THR A 47 -18.42 -18.83 -38.03
N LEU A 48 -18.68 -18.07 -39.10
CA LEU A 48 -17.68 -17.19 -39.71
C LEU A 48 -17.32 -16.01 -38.81
N THR A 49 -18.30 -15.40 -38.14
CA THR A 49 -18.08 -14.33 -37.16
C THR A 49 -17.40 -14.87 -35.91
N GLN A 50 -17.73 -16.10 -35.51
CA GLN A 50 -17.08 -16.77 -34.40
C GLN A 50 -15.59 -17.03 -34.68
N ASP A 51 -15.26 -17.56 -35.86
CA ASP A 51 -13.87 -17.79 -36.28
C ASP A 51 -13.07 -16.48 -36.39
N GLU A 52 -13.69 -15.41 -36.90
CA GLU A 52 -13.08 -14.08 -36.96
C GLU A 52 -12.77 -13.53 -35.57
N ALA A 53 -13.75 -13.62 -34.66
CA ALA A 53 -13.61 -13.12 -33.29
C ALA A 53 -12.53 -13.89 -32.51
N GLU A 54 -12.44 -15.21 -32.71
CA GLU A 54 -11.41 -16.03 -32.07
C GLU A 54 -10.00 -15.64 -32.55
N ALA A 55 -9.82 -15.47 -33.86
CA ALA A 55 -8.55 -15.04 -34.43
C ALA A 55 -8.15 -13.64 -33.95
N LEU A 56 -9.11 -12.72 -33.89
CA LEU A 56 -8.91 -11.36 -33.39
C LEU A 56 -8.59 -11.34 -31.89
N GLU A 57 -9.26 -12.15 -31.07
CA GLU A 57 -8.98 -12.27 -29.64
C GLU A 57 -7.54 -12.76 -29.41
N ARG A 58 -7.12 -13.81 -30.13
CA ARG A 58 -5.75 -14.34 -30.07
C ARG A 58 -4.73 -13.27 -30.45
N ALA A 59 -5.00 -12.50 -31.51
CA ALA A 59 -4.10 -11.44 -31.95
C ALA A 59 -4.02 -10.26 -30.97
N LEU A 60 -5.15 -9.84 -30.41
CA LEU A 60 -5.20 -8.78 -29.39
C LEU A 60 -4.50 -9.22 -28.10
N ARG A 61 -4.69 -10.47 -27.66
CA ARG A 61 -4.01 -11.04 -26.50
C ARG A 61 -2.49 -11.06 -26.70
N ALA A 62 -2.01 -11.59 -27.82
CA ALA A 62 -0.58 -11.63 -28.13
C ALA A 62 0.03 -10.22 -28.16
N LYS A 63 -0.68 -9.24 -28.72
CA LYS A 63 -0.24 -7.85 -28.75
C LYS A 63 -0.27 -7.20 -27.37
N PHE A 64 -1.30 -7.44 -26.58
CA PHE A 64 -1.39 -6.99 -25.19
C PHE A 64 -0.24 -7.53 -24.36
N GLU A 65 0.09 -8.82 -24.50
CA GLU A 65 1.19 -9.45 -23.77
C GLU A 65 2.56 -8.86 -24.14
N LYS A 66 2.74 -8.55 -25.43
CA LYS A 66 3.94 -7.84 -25.92
C LYS A 66 4.06 -6.41 -25.38
N GLN A 67 2.94 -5.71 -25.19
CA GLN A 67 2.92 -4.30 -24.78
C GLN A 67 2.93 -4.09 -23.26
N ILE A 68 2.25 -4.95 -22.51
CA ILE A 68 1.98 -4.73 -21.08
C ILE A 68 2.67 -5.79 -20.21
N GLY A 69 2.49 -7.07 -20.54
CA GLY A 69 3.04 -8.17 -19.76
C GLY A 69 2.27 -9.48 -19.95
N VAL A 70 2.83 -10.57 -19.44
CA VAL A 70 2.29 -11.92 -19.62
C VAL A 70 1.01 -12.09 -18.79
N ILE A 71 -0.08 -12.56 -19.42
CA ILE A 71 -1.32 -12.89 -18.72
C ILE A 71 -1.16 -14.25 -18.05
N HIS A 72 -1.20 -14.28 -16.72
CA HIS A 72 -1.14 -15.54 -15.96
C HIS A 72 -2.52 -16.17 -15.77
N ASN A 73 -3.52 -15.34 -15.56
CA ASN A 73 -4.89 -15.79 -15.37
C ASN A 73 -5.85 -14.77 -15.96
N SER A 74 -6.93 -15.23 -16.57
CA SER A 74 -7.99 -14.36 -17.08
C SER A 74 -9.34 -15.00 -16.86
N TYR A 75 -10.31 -14.20 -16.45
CA TYR A 75 -11.69 -14.60 -16.30
C TYR A 75 -12.59 -13.63 -17.08
N PHE A 76 -13.56 -14.18 -17.78
CA PHE A 76 -14.54 -13.43 -18.56
C PHE A 76 -15.95 -13.77 -18.09
N CYS A 77 -16.80 -12.76 -18.06
CA CYS A 77 -18.22 -12.90 -17.77
C CYS A 77 -18.90 -13.71 -18.87
N SER A 78 -19.87 -14.53 -18.47
CA SER A 78 -20.65 -15.37 -19.37
C SER A 78 -21.87 -14.68 -19.94
N ARG A 79 -22.34 -13.58 -19.34
CA ARG A 79 -23.59 -12.90 -19.72
C ARG A 79 -23.44 -11.40 -19.81
N GLU A 80 -22.76 -10.80 -18.85
CA GLU A 80 -22.38 -9.39 -18.89
C GLU A 80 -21.12 -9.15 -19.70
N ARG A 81 -20.93 -7.91 -20.18
CA ARG A 81 -19.65 -7.47 -20.73
C ARG A 81 -18.70 -7.19 -19.58
N GLY A 82 -17.89 -8.17 -19.21
CA GLY A 82 -16.93 -8.02 -18.13
C GLY A 82 -15.78 -9.01 -18.20
N GLY A 83 -14.63 -8.62 -17.66
CA GLY A 83 -13.48 -9.50 -17.53
C GLY A 83 -12.43 -8.95 -16.58
N VAL A 84 -11.54 -9.83 -16.16
CA VAL A 84 -10.35 -9.51 -15.37
C VAL A 84 -9.17 -10.36 -15.84
N ALA A 85 -7.99 -9.75 -15.91
CA ALA A 85 -6.73 -10.44 -16.13
C ALA A 85 -5.71 -10.09 -15.04
N LEU A 86 -5.01 -11.12 -14.57
CA LEU A 86 -3.82 -11.03 -13.75
C LEU A 86 -2.60 -11.03 -14.69
N VAL A 87 -1.84 -9.94 -14.67
CA VAL A 87 -0.74 -9.69 -15.61
C VAL A 87 0.56 -9.51 -14.86
N GLU A 88 1.63 -10.15 -15.31
CA GLU A 88 2.98 -9.88 -14.82
C GLU A 88 3.72 -9.02 -15.85
N SER A 89 3.93 -7.76 -15.50
CA SER A 89 4.71 -6.80 -16.28
C SER A 89 6.17 -6.82 -15.84
N ALA A 90 7.08 -6.71 -16.82
CA ALA A 90 8.51 -6.59 -16.55
C ALA A 90 8.89 -5.30 -15.81
N THR A 91 8.09 -4.23 -15.94
CA THR A 91 8.42 -2.91 -15.38
C THR A 91 7.73 -2.65 -14.05
N SER A 92 6.45 -3.00 -13.93
CA SER A 92 5.60 -2.70 -12.78
C SER A 92 5.26 -3.92 -11.92
N GLY A 93 5.70 -5.12 -12.30
CA GLY A 93 5.42 -6.36 -11.57
C GLY A 93 3.99 -6.84 -11.79
N TRP A 94 3.31 -7.28 -10.73
CA TRP A 94 1.99 -7.88 -10.81
C TRP A 94 0.89 -6.80 -10.86
N GLU A 95 0.07 -6.86 -11.91
CA GLU A 95 -1.02 -5.92 -12.17
C GLU A 95 -2.35 -6.63 -12.38
N LEU A 96 -3.43 -5.90 -12.08
CA LEU A 96 -4.79 -6.34 -12.33
C LEU A 96 -5.43 -5.45 -13.38
N HIS A 97 -5.77 -6.04 -14.52
CA HIS A 97 -6.49 -5.35 -15.59
C HIS A 97 -7.94 -5.79 -15.56
N THR A 98 -8.85 -4.85 -15.36
CA THR A 98 -10.29 -5.11 -15.28
C THR A 98 -11.02 -4.29 -16.32
N ALA A 99 -12.12 -4.84 -16.83
CA ALA A 99 -13.12 -4.07 -17.54
C ALA A 99 -14.48 -4.67 -17.19
N LEU A 100 -15.34 -3.91 -16.53
CA LEU A 100 -16.71 -4.30 -16.25
C LEU A 100 -17.66 -3.21 -16.78
N ASN A 101 -18.62 -3.61 -17.59
CA ASN A 101 -19.70 -2.76 -18.04
C ASN A 101 -21.00 -3.26 -17.41
N CYS A 102 -21.25 -2.84 -16.17
CA CYS A 102 -22.45 -3.21 -15.42
C CYS A 102 -23.24 -1.94 -15.05
N SER A 103 -24.57 -2.04 -15.06
CA SER A 103 -25.45 -0.96 -14.60
C SER A 103 -25.52 -0.82 -13.08
N ASP A 104 -25.01 -1.82 -12.33
CA ASP A 104 -25.04 -1.82 -10.88
C ASP A 104 -23.89 -1.00 -10.28
N ALA A 105 -24.23 0.12 -9.65
CA ALA A 105 -23.24 1.05 -9.08
C ALA A 105 -22.40 0.43 -7.96
N ASP A 106 -22.93 -0.53 -7.19
CA ASP A 106 -22.19 -1.16 -6.09
C ASP A 106 -21.09 -2.07 -6.63
N LEU A 107 -21.36 -2.82 -7.71
CA LEU A 107 -20.36 -3.67 -8.36
C LEU A 107 -19.27 -2.86 -9.07
N VAL A 108 -19.63 -1.73 -9.70
CA VAL A 108 -18.65 -0.80 -10.30
C VAL A 108 -17.75 -0.20 -9.22
N LYS A 109 -18.31 0.15 -8.06
CA LYS A 109 -17.52 0.61 -6.91
C LYS A 109 -16.57 -0.48 -6.41
N LEU A 110 -17.03 -1.72 -6.30
CA LEU A 110 -16.18 -2.86 -5.91
C LEU A 110 -15.02 -3.11 -6.87
N GLU A 111 -15.24 -2.96 -8.17
CA GLU A 111 -14.16 -3.00 -9.17
C GLU A 111 -13.11 -1.90 -8.91
N ALA A 112 -13.58 -0.66 -8.70
CA ALA A 112 -12.71 0.48 -8.43
C ALA A 112 -11.89 0.28 -7.14
N ASP A 113 -12.53 -0.23 -6.07
CA ASP A 113 -11.87 -0.52 -4.79
C ASP A 113 -10.79 -1.60 -4.92
N CYS A 114 -11.04 -2.65 -5.72
CA CYS A 114 -10.05 -3.67 -6.06
C CYS A 114 -8.85 -3.07 -6.79
N ARG A 115 -9.09 -2.27 -7.84
CA ARG A 115 -8.01 -1.62 -8.62
C ARG A 115 -7.19 -0.68 -7.75
N ALA A 116 -7.83 0.19 -6.98
CA ALA A 116 -7.16 1.09 -6.05
C ALA A 116 -6.30 0.33 -5.03
N SER A 117 -6.76 -0.84 -4.56
CA SER A 117 -6.00 -1.67 -3.62
C SER A 117 -4.77 -2.31 -4.26
N VAL A 118 -4.82 -2.69 -5.54
CA VAL A 118 -3.64 -3.18 -6.28
C VAL A 118 -2.61 -2.06 -6.45
N ASP A 119 -3.05 -0.87 -6.85
CA ASP A 119 -2.15 0.28 -7.02
C ASP A 119 -1.48 0.65 -5.70
N GLN A 120 -2.23 0.70 -4.59
CA GLN A 120 -1.68 0.95 -3.25
C GLN A 120 -0.68 -0.15 -2.82
N ALA A 121 -0.98 -1.42 -3.11
CA ALA A 121 -0.08 -2.52 -2.80
C ALA A 121 1.24 -2.38 -3.58
N ARG A 122 1.18 -2.02 -4.86
CA ARG A 122 2.35 -1.86 -5.73
C ARG A 122 3.26 -0.73 -5.28
N ASP A 123 2.68 0.39 -4.83
CA ASP A 123 3.44 1.56 -4.42
C ASP A 123 4.19 1.35 -3.08
N MET A 124 3.69 0.47 -2.21
CA MET A 124 4.18 0.34 -0.83
C MET A 124 4.94 -0.97 -0.57
N LEU A 125 4.60 -2.06 -1.26
CA LEU A 125 5.12 -3.40 -0.95
C LEU A 125 6.26 -3.82 -1.88
N PRO A 126 7.17 -4.70 -1.41
CA PRO A 126 8.17 -5.32 -2.27
C PRO A 126 7.56 -6.42 -3.16
N GLY A 127 8.11 -6.59 -4.36
CA GLY A 127 7.61 -7.50 -5.42
C GLY A 127 7.14 -8.90 -4.98
N PRO A 128 7.89 -9.65 -4.15
CA PRO A 128 7.50 -11.01 -3.76
C PRO A 128 6.19 -11.09 -2.96
N GLN A 129 5.89 -10.07 -2.13
CA GLN A 129 4.68 -10.05 -1.31
C GLN A 129 3.44 -9.59 -2.10
N ILE A 130 3.65 -8.80 -3.15
CA ILE A 130 2.58 -8.27 -3.99
C ILE A 130 1.85 -9.41 -4.70
N LYS A 131 2.58 -10.40 -5.23
CA LYS A 131 2.01 -11.50 -6.02
C LYS A 131 0.81 -12.16 -5.32
N THR A 132 1.01 -12.69 -4.12
CA THR A 132 -0.05 -13.40 -3.36
C THR A 132 -1.23 -12.48 -3.02
N LEU A 133 -0.98 -11.19 -2.79
CA LEU A 133 -2.04 -10.23 -2.48
C LEU A 133 -2.85 -9.84 -3.71
N VAL A 134 -2.19 -9.66 -4.85
CA VAL A 134 -2.86 -9.36 -6.13
C VAL A 134 -3.61 -10.60 -6.63
N GLU A 135 -3.11 -11.82 -6.41
CA GLU A 135 -3.86 -13.06 -6.66
C GLU A 135 -5.14 -13.15 -5.81
N ALA A 136 -5.08 -12.72 -4.54
CA ALA A 136 -6.27 -12.66 -3.70
C ALA A 136 -7.27 -11.60 -4.18
N LEU A 137 -6.79 -10.43 -4.61
CA LEU A 137 -7.63 -9.38 -5.20
C LEU A 137 -8.22 -9.82 -6.56
N TYR A 138 -7.46 -10.56 -7.38
CA TYR A 138 -7.96 -11.20 -8.59
C TYR A 138 -9.12 -12.13 -8.27
N SER A 139 -8.96 -13.03 -7.28
CA SER A 139 -10.04 -13.92 -6.87
C SER A 139 -11.26 -13.19 -6.28
N ALA A 140 -11.07 -12.01 -5.67
CA ALA A 140 -12.19 -11.19 -5.22
C ALA A 140 -12.88 -10.53 -6.43
N MET A 141 -12.11 -10.07 -7.42
CA MET A 141 -12.65 -9.48 -8.65
C MET A 141 -13.44 -10.50 -9.48
N THR A 142 -13.01 -11.76 -9.56
CA THR A 142 -13.80 -12.81 -10.24
C THR A 142 -15.16 -13.03 -9.56
N ARG A 143 -15.26 -12.83 -8.24
CA ARG A 143 -16.55 -12.85 -7.52
C ARG A 143 -17.42 -11.64 -7.85
N VAL A 144 -16.84 -10.46 -8.04
CA VAL A 144 -17.56 -9.25 -8.51
C VAL A 144 -18.12 -9.46 -9.91
N LEU A 145 -17.31 -10.04 -10.81
CA LEU A 145 -17.73 -10.37 -12.17
C LEU A 145 -18.81 -11.44 -12.21
N LEU A 146 -18.66 -12.50 -11.41
CA LEU A 146 -19.71 -13.52 -11.25
C LEU A 146 -21.01 -12.92 -10.69
N ALA A 147 -20.91 -11.99 -9.75
CA ALA A 147 -22.08 -11.27 -9.23
C ALA A 147 -22.77 -10.47 -10.34
N ALA A 148 -22.02 -9.80 -11.21
CA ALA A 148 -22.58 -9.09 -12.36
C ALA A 148 -23.34 -10.03 -13.31
N ASP A 149 -22.77 -11.20 -13.61
CA ASP A 149 -23.44 -12.23 -14.42
C ASP A 149 -24.74 -12.74 -13.79
N LEU A 150 -24.75 -12.98 -12.47
CA LEU A 150 -25.93 -13.47 -11.75
C LEU A 150 -27.04 -12.41 -11.67
N LEU A 151 -26.70 -11.12 -11.62
CA LEU A 151 -27.70 -10.04 -11.62
C LEU A 151 -28.47 -9.92 -12.94
N ARG A 152 -28.01 -10.56 -14.02
CA ARG A 152 -28.78 -10.67 -15.27
C ARG A 152 -29.91 -11.70 -15.19
N ASP A 153 -29.90 -12.61 -14.21
CA ASP A 153 -30.99 -13.59 -14.03
C ASP A 153 -32.27 -12.92 -13.52
N ALA A 154 -33.39 -13.23 -14.19
CA ALA A 154 -34.70 -12.80 -13.74
C ALA A 154 -35.04 -13.43 -12.38
N GLY A 155 -35.27 -12.60 -11.36
CA GLY A 155 -35.59 -13.05 -9.99
C GLY A 155 -34.37 -13.25 -9.08
N ALA A 156 -33.17 -12.87 -9.52
CA ALA A 156 -31.98 -12.88 -8.67
C ALA A 156 -32.13 -11.96 -7.45
N ASP A 157 -31.78 -12.46 -6.27
CA ASP A 157 -31.71 -11.64 -5.06
C ASP A 157 -30.46 -10.76 -5.13
N ARG A 158 -30.65 -9.55 -5.65
CA ARG A 158 -29.59 -8.54 -5.78
C ARG A 158 -28.85 -8.32 -4.47
N ALA A 159 -29.58 -8.20 -3.36
CA ALA A 159 -28.98 -7.85 -2.08
C ALA A 159 -28.04 -8.95 -1.60
N ALA A 160 -28.45 -10.22 -1.69
CA ALA A 160 -27.61 -11.35 -1.31
C ALA A 160 -26.36 -11.50 -2.20
N ILE A 161 -26.52 -11.31 -3.52
CA ILE A 161 -25.42 -11.41 -4.49
C ILE A 161 -24.37 -10.33 -4.26
N VAL A 162 -24.79 -9.06 -4.19
CA VAL A 162 -23.89 -7.93 -3.95
C VAL A 162 -23.23 -8.03 -2.58
N ALA A 163 -23.97 -8.42 -1.53
CA ALA A 163 -23.39 -8.60 -0.20
C ALA A 163 -22.29 -9.68 -0.16
N THR A 164 -22.45 -10.76 -0.93
CA THR A 164 -21.44 -11.82 -1.03
C THR A 164 -20.17 -11.30 -1.72
N ALA A 165 -20.31 -10.60 -2.84
CA ALA A 165 -19.17 -9.98 -3.54
C ALA A 165 -18.47 -8.94 -2.66
N GLN A 166 -19.24 -8.09 -1.97
CA GLN A 166 -18.73 -7.08 -1.05
C GLN A 166 -17.90 -7.70 0.08
N LYS A 167 -18.35 -8.82 0.65
CA LYS A 167 -17.64 -9.52 1.73
C LYS A 167 -16.27 -10.02 1.28
N GLU A 168 -16.19 -10.61 0.09
CA GLU A 168 -14.93 -11.12 -0.47
C GLU A 168 -13.95 -9.99 -0.81
N VAL A 169 -14.43 -8.91 -1.44
CA VAL A 169 -13.59 -7.73 -1.71
C VAL A 169 -13.10 -7.11 -0.42
N THR A 170 -13.98 -6.91 0.56
CA THR A 170 -13.59 -6.33 1.87
C THR A 170 -12.54 -7.19 2.58
N LEU A 171 -12.66 -8.52 2.51
CA LEU A 171 -11.68 -9.43 3.08
C LEU A 171 -10.31 -9.31 2.38
N ALA A 172 -10.30 -9.27 1.04
CA ALA A 172 -9.08 -9.14 0.26
C ALA A 172 -8.39 -7.78 0.47
N THR A 173 -9.15 -6.68 0.43
CA THR A 173 -8.62 -5.33 0.65
C THR A 173 -8.11 -5.14 2.08
N THR A 174 -8.79 -5.71 3.08
CA THR A 174 -8.32 -5.68 4.48
C THR A 174 -6.96 -6.40 4.63
N ARG A 175 -6.75 -7.53 3.94
CA ARG A 175 -5.46 -8.24 3.96
C ARG A 175 -4.35 -7.40 3.33
N VAL A 176 -4.65 -6.72 2.22
CA VAL A 176 -3.71 -5.81 1.55
C VAL A 176 -3.35 -4.65 2.47
N GLN A 177 -4.33 -3.99 3.07
CA GLN A 177 -4.10 -2.90 4.02
C GLN A 177 -3.28 -3.36 5.23
N ALA A 178 -3.54 -4.56 5.76
CA ALA A 178 -2.76 -5.12 6.86
C ALA A 178 -1.29 -5.36 6.45
N ALA A 179 -1.03 -5.81 5.22
CA ALA A 179 0.32 -5.97 4.69
C ALA A 179 1.03 -4.62 4.51
N ILE A 180 0.34 -3.64 3.91
CA ILE A 180 0.86 -2.27 3.74
C ILE A 180 1.21 -1.66 5.10
N GLN A 181 0.35 -1.80 6.11
CA GLN A 181 0.62 -1.30 7.47
C GLN A 181 1.87 -1.95 8.08
N ARG A 182 2.07 -3.25 7.90
CA ARG A 182 3.29 -3.94 8.38
C ARG A 182 4.53 -3.37 7.72
N GLN A 183 4.48 -3.16 6.41
CA GLN A 183 5.61 -2.60 5.65
C GLN A 183 5.87 -1.14 6.04
N ALA A 184 4.84 -0.31 6.18
CA ALA A 184 4.96 1.08 6.62
C ALA A 184 5.61 1.18 8.00
N ARG A 185 5.25 0.31 8.95
CA ARG A 185 5.88 0.23 10.28
C ARG A 185 7.36 -0.13 10.19
N PHE A 186 7.72 -1.05 9.29
CA PHE A 186 9.11 -1.41 9.07
C PHE A 186 9.93 -0.25 8.49
N ILE A 187 9.41 0.45 7.49
CA ILE A 187 10.04 1.65 6.91
C ILE A 187 10.21 2.75 7.96
N TYR A 188 9.17 2.98 8.76
CA TYR A 188 9.19 3.93 9.87
C TYR A 188 10.29 3.59 10.89
N PHE A 189 10.41 2.32 11.26
CA PHE A 189 11.44 1.84 12.17
C PHE A 189 12.86 2.00 11.61
N GLN A 190 13.07 1.71 10.32
CA GLN A 190 14.35 1.98 9.66
C GLN A 190 14.71 3.47 9.75
N GLY A 191 13.73 4.36 9.53
CA GLY A 191 13.91 5.80 9.71
C GLY A 191 14.33 6.16 11.14
N ALA A 192 13.69 5.57 12.14
CA ALA A 192 14.03 5.77 13.55
C ALA A 192 15.45 5.27 13.88
N LEU A 193 15.89 4.15 13.32
CA LEU A 193 17.25 3.63 13.54
C LEU A 193 18.31 4.58 12.98
N VAL A 194 18.12 5.06 11.74
CA VAL A 194 19.01 6.04 11.12
C VAL A 194 19.02 7.36 11.91
N GLY A 195 17.84 7.83 12.32
CA GLY A 195 17.71 9.03 13.15
C GLY A 195 18.38 8.89 14.51
N THR A 196 18.38 7.69 15.10
CA THR A 196 19.08 7.40 16.37
C THR A 196 20.59 7.54 16.21
N VAL A 197 21.16 7.00 15.12
CA VAL A 197 22.59 7.15 14.84
C VAL A 197 22.95 8.63 14.63
N ALA A 198 22.16 9.35 13.82
CA ALA A 198 22.37 10.78 13.59
C ALA A 198 22.28 11.60 14.89
N THR A 199 21.30 11.27 15.75
CA THR A 199 21.12 11.90 17.07
C THR A 199 22.29 11.57 18.00
N ALA A 200 22.79 10.34 18.00
CA ALA A 200 23.95 9.95 18.81
C ALA A 200 25.21 10.74 18.40
N VAL A 201 25.45 10.91 17.10
CA VAL A 201 26.53 11.76 16.59
C VAL A 201 26.36 13.20 17.07
N LEU A 202 25.15 13.75 16.96
CA LEU A 202 24.86 15.10 17.44
C LEU A 202 25.12 15.23 18.96
N ILE A 203 24.70 14.26 19.77
CA ILE A 203 24.94 14.25 21.22
C ILE A 203 26.45 14.26 21.51
N VAL A 204 27.25 13.47 20.79
CA VAL A 204 28.71 13.45 20.96
C VAL A 204 29.31 14.82 20.61
N LEU A 205 28.89 15.43 19.51
CA LEU A 205 29.35 16.77 19.11
C LEU A 205 29.00 17.83 20.16
N VAL A 206 27.76 17.79 20.67
CA VAL A 206 27.31 18.69 21.75
C VAL A 206 28.11 18.45 23.04
N GLY A 207 28.41 17.19 23.37
CA GLY A 207 29.24 16.84 24.53
C GLY A 207 30.69 17.33 24.40
N VAL A 208 31.29 17.23 23.21
CA VAL A 208 32.62 17.80 22.95
C VAL A 208 32.59 19.33 23.03
N ALA A 209 31.57 19.97 22.45
CA ALA A 209 31.40 21.41 22.56
C ALA A 209 31.20 21.84 24.02
N SER A 210 30.47 21.05 24.82
CA SER A 210 30.20 21.42 26.22
C SER A 210 31.44 21.40 27.10
N THR A 211 32.39 20.50 26.85
CA THR A 211 33.68 20.54 27.56
C THR A 211 34.55 21.73 27.16
N GLN A 212 34.43 22.21 25.92
CA GLN A 212 35.23 23.34 25.42
C GLN A 212 34.66 24.70 25.83
N PHE A 213 33.35 24.90 25.72
CA PHE A 213 32.72 26.21 25.92
C PHE A 213 32.16 26.42 27.33
N TRP A 214 31.80 25.34 28.05
CA TRP A 214 31.17 25.44 29.39
C TRP A 214 31.75 24.46 30.44
N PRO A 215 33.10 24.40 30.63
CA PRO A 215 33.76 23.37 31.45
C PRO A 215 33.41 23.35 32.95
N GLY A 216 32.69 24.35 33.49
CA GLY A 216 32.29 24.40 34.89
C GLY A 216 30.78 24.56 35.13
N LEU A 217 29.99 24.73 34.07
CA LEU A 217 28.55 24.99 34.19
C LEU A 217 27.70 23.72 33.96
N LEU A 218 28.22 22.78 33.16
CA LEU A 218 27.49 21.59 32.71
C LEU A 218 28.18 20.31 33.17
N ASN A 219 27.40 19.40 33.76
CA ASN A 219 27.82 18.02 33.95
C ASN A 219 27.77 17.30 32.59
N THR A 220 28.86 17.43 31.82
CA THR A 220 28.94 16.88 30.45
C THR A 220 28.67 15.38 30.39
N PRO A 221 29.27 14.52 31.25
CA PRO A 221 28.93 13.10 31.29
C PRO A 221 27.44 12.85 31.56
N GLY A 222 26.83 13.61 32.48
CA GLY A 222 25.41 13.54 32.79
C GLY A 222 24.52 13.94 31.61
N LEU A 223 24.87 15.01 30.89
CA LEU A 223 24.13 15.50 29.72
C LEU A 223 24.17 14.49 28.58
N VAL A 224 25.36 13.95 28.26
CA VAL A 224 25.53 12.93 27.22
C VAL A 224 24.75 11.67 27.59
N ALA A 225 24.87 11.18 28.84
CA ALA A 225 24.16 9.99 29.28
C ALA A 225 22.65 10.18 29.24
N ALA A 226 22.12 11.28 29.79
CA ALA A 226 20.68 11.53 29.80
C ALA A 226 20.11 11.67 28.38
N SER A 227 20.81 12.38 27.50
CA SER A 227 20.37 12.58 26.10
C SER A 227 20.42 11.27 25.30
N LEU A 228 21.48 10.48 25.45
CA LEU A 228 21.62 9.21 24.75
C LEU A 228 20.56 8.21 25.21
N PHE A 229 20.35 8.10 26.52
CA PHE A 229 19.32 7.22 27.06
C PHE A 229 17.91 7.72 26.77
N GLY A 230 17.69 9.04 26.65
CA GLY A 230 16.44 9.62 26.18
C GLY A 230 16.12 9.25 24.72
N ALA A 231 17.13 9.31 23.83
CA ALA A 231 16.98 8.81 22.47
C ALA A 231 16.64 7.31 22.44
N LEU A 232 17.32 6.50 23.26
CA LEU A 232 17.01 5.06 23.39
C LEU A 232 15.61 4.80 23.94
N GLY A 233 15.15 5.59 24.92
CA GLY A 233 13.79 5.53 25.45
C GLY A 233 12.73 5.77 24.38
N ALA A 234 12.95 6.74 23.50
CA ALA A 234 12.08 7.00 22.36
C ALA A 234 12.05 5.82 21.36
N VAL A 235 13.19 5.18 21.09
CA VAL A 235 13.27 3.98 20.21
C VAL A 235 12.52 2.79 20.83
N VAL A 236 12.70 2.54 22.13
CA VAL A 236 11.97 1.47 22.84
C VAL A 236 10.45 1.74 22.80
N SER A 237 10.04 3.00 22.94
CA SER A 237 8.63 3.40 22.78
C SER A 237 8.08 3.08 21.39
N ILE A 238 8.87 3.31 20.33
CA ILE A 238 8.51 2.91 18.95
C ILE A 238 8.38 1.39 18.84
N PHE A 239 9.35 0.62 19.36
CA PHE A 239 9.32 -0.84 19.30
C PHE A 239 8.09 -1.42 20.01
N GLN A 240 7.75 -0.89 21.19
CA GLN A 240 6.56 -1.30 21.94
C GLN A 240 5.27 -1.04 21.14
N ARG A 241 5.18 0.06 20.39
CA ARG A 241 4.01 0.38 19.54
C ARG A 241 3.87 -0.54 18.35
N MET A 242 4.99 -0.86 17.71
CA MET A 242 4.99 -1.80 16.59
C MET A 242 4.55 -3.19 17.06
N SER A 243 5.08 -3.65 18.20
CA SER A 243 4.74 -4.95 18.79
C SER A 243 3.26 -5.03 19.19
N LYS A 244 2.69 -3.97 19.77
CA LYS A 244 1.25 -3.90 20.11
C LYS A 244 0.33 -3.65 18.91
N GLY A 245 0.89 -3.39 17.72
CA GLY A 245 0.11 -3.11 16.51
C GLY A 245 -0.70 -1.81 16.53
N THR A 246 -0.47 -0.91 17.49
CA THR A 246 -1.22 0.34 17.66
C THR A 246 -0.64 1.50 16.84
N LEU A 247 0.43 1.27 16.08
CA LEU A 247 0.98 2.26 15.16
C LEU A 247 0.21 2.18 13.84
N ILE A 248 -0.79 3.04 13.68
CA ILE A 248 -1.47 3.26 12.40
C ILE A 248 -0.74 4.41 11.72
N LEU A 249 -0.17 4.14 10.55
CA LEU A 249 0.48 5.15 9.73
C LEU A 249 -0.41 5.47 8.55
N ASP A 250 -0.50 6.75 8.20
CA ASP A 250 -1.11 7.15 6.93
C ASP A 250 -0.16 6.78 5.79
N PHE A 251 -0.51 5.72 5.08
CA PHE A 251 0.26 5.18 3.97
C PHE A 251 0.04 5.97 2.67
N ASN A 252 -0.80 7.00 2.65
CA ASN A 252 -0.90 7.90 1.50
C ASN A 252 0.29 8.89 1.42
N THR A 253 1.15 8.90 2.45
CA THR A 253 2.33 9.76 2.51
C THR A 253 3.55 9.06 1.91
N SER A 254 4.41 9.79 1.19
CA SER A 254 5.60 9.19 0.57
C SER A 254 6.54 8.53 1.58
N VAL A 255 7.19 7.43 1.17
CA VAL A 255 8.16 6.64 1.97
C VAL A 255 9.21 7.52 2.66
N ARG A 256 9.63 8.62 2.02
CA ARG A 256 10.60 9.57 2.58
C ARG A 256 10.06 10.29 3.83
N HIS A 257 8.81 10.72 3.82
CA HIS A 257 8.19 11.36 4.98
C HIS A 257 8.04 10.37 6.14
N LEU A 258 7.64 9.13 5.87
CA LEU A 258 7.56 8.09 6.91
C LEU A 258 8.91 7.84 7.58
N ARG A 259 10.00 7.79 6.79
CA ARG A 259 11.36 7.67 7.32
C ARG A 259 11.78 8.89 8.13
N ALA A 260 11.53 10.09 7.61
CA ALA A 260 11.87 11.35 8.31
C ALA A 260 11.13 11.45 9.64
N LEU A 261 9.83 11.16 9.67
CA LEU A 261 9.00 11.16 10.87
C LEU A 261 9.48 10.12 11.90
N GLY A 262 9.98 8.96 11.44
CA GLY A 262 10.66 8.00 12.30
C GLY A 262 11.95 8.55 12.88
N GLY A 263 12.77 9.18 12.04
CA GLY A 263 14.10 9.68 12.40
C GLY A 263 14.11 10.88 13.35
N PHE A 264 13.06 11.70 13.37
CA PHE A 264 12.97 12.84 14.30
C PHE A 264 12.67 12.44 15.74
N ARG A 265 12.06 11.29 15.98
CA ARG A 265 11.67 10.87 17.34
C ARG A 265 12.86 10.70 18.31
N PRO A 266 13.95 10.00 17.94
CA PRO A 266 15.13 9.91 18.79
C PRO A 266 15.69 11.28 19.20
N LEU A 267 15.64 12.28 18.31
CA LEU A 267 16.07 13.64 18.61
C LEU A 267 15.21 14.30 19.68
N VAL A 268 13.89 14.16 19.59
CA VAL A 268 12.95 14.64 20.61
C VAL A 268 13.20 13.95 21.95
N GLY A 269 13.40 12.63 21.94
CA GLY A 269 13.78 11.87 23.13
C GLY A 269 15.09 12.36 23.76
N ALA A 270 16.09 12.70 22.95
CA ALA A 270 17.35 13.27 23.42
C ALA A 270 17.16 14.64 24.08
N ILE A 271 16.33 15.52 23.50
CA ILE A 271 16.00 16.83 24.08
C ILE A 271 15.33 16.66 25.45
N PHE A 272 14.35 15.75 25.56
CA PHE A 272 13.73 15.44 26.86
C PHE A 272 14.74 14.90 27.87
N GLY A 273 15.69 14.09 27.41
CA GLY A 273 16.80 13.62 28.24
C GLY A 273 17.68 14.76 28.76
N ALA A 274 18.06 15.70 27.89
CA ALA A 274 18.81 16.89 28.29
C ALA A 274 18.03 17.75 29.31
N VAL A 275 16.73 17.97 29.08
CA VAL A 275 15.86 18.69 30.02
C VAL A 275 15.80 17.99 31.38
N ALA A 276 15.70 16.66 31.40
CA ALA A 276 15.71 15.89 32.65
C ALA A 276 17.04 16.06 33.40
N GLN A 277 18.17 16.09 32.70
CA GLN A 277 19.46 16.37 33.32
C GLN A 277 19.49 17.77 33.94
N PHE A 278 19.01 18.80 33.21
CA PHE A 278 18.94 20.16 33.75
C PHE A 278 18.06 20.25 34.98
N ALA A 279 16.89 19.60 34.96
CA ALA A 279 15.97 19.57 36.10
C ALA A 279 16.62 18.95 37.35
N LEU A 280 17.34 17.84 37.20
CA LEU A 280 18.06 17.20 38.30
C LEU A 280 19.17 18.09 38.87
N THR A 281 19.95 18.75 38.00
CA THR A 281 21.00 19.67 38.46
C THR A 281 20.45 20.95 39.08
N ALA A 282 19.35 21.49 38.55
CA ALA A 282 18.69 22.68 39.09
C ALA A 282 18.02 22.40 40.44
N GLY A 283 17.47 21.19 40.63
CA GLY A 283 16.95 20.71 41.91
C GLY A 283 18.03 20.42 42.96
N THR A 284 19.31 20.72 42.69
CA THR A 284 20.47 20.45 43.56
C THR A 284 20.63 18.97 43.95
N ILE A 285 20.07 18.06 43.14
CA ILE A 285 20.18 16.62 43.39
C ILE A 285 21.58 16.19 42.96
N ASN A 286 22.37 15.65 43.89
CA ASN A 286 23.66 15.04 43.57
C ASN A 286 23.43 13.69 42.87
N ALA A 287 23.18 13.77 41.57
CA ALA A 287 22.81 12.63 40.74
C ALA A 287 24.04 11.90 40.20
N THR A 288 24.03 10.58 40.29
CA THR A 288 25.03 9.72 39.63
C THR A 288 24.75 9.64 38.13
N LEU A 289 25.75 9.22 37.35
CA LEU A 289 25.59 8.98 35.91
C LEU A 289 24.40 8.05 35.59
N GLY A 290 24.20 7.03 36.43
CA GLY A 290 23.07 6.10 36.31
C GLY A 290 21.71 6.77 36.51
N LEU A 291 21.60 7.74 37.44
CA LEU A 291 20.35 8.49 37.64
C LEU A 291 20.06 9.41 36.45
N PHE A 292 21.07 10.04 35.85
CA PHE A 292 20.91 10.81 34.63
C PHE A 292 20.45 9.94 33.45
N ALA A 293 21.05 8.76 33.28
CA ALA A 293 20.65 7.80 32.25
C ALA A 293 19.21 7.31 32.46
N LEU A 294 18.82 6.95 33.69
CA LEU A 294 17.46 6.51 34.01
C LEU A 294 16.42 7.62 33.82
N ALA A 295 16.71 8.83 34.32
CA ALA A 295 15.82 9.98 34.15
C ALA A 295 15.69 10.37 32.68
N GLY A 296 16.80 10.35 31.93
CA GLY A 296 16.79 10.62 30.50
C GLY A 296 15.99 9.58 29.72
N PHE A 297 16.21 8.29 29.98
CA PHE A 297 15.41 7.20 29.42
C PHE A 297 13.92 7.37 29.71
N GLY A 298 13.59 7.61 30.98
CA GLY A 298 12.20 7.83 31.41
C GLY A 298 11.56 9.01 30.70
N ALA A 299 12.28 10.14 30.58
CA ALA A 299 11.79 11.33 29.90
C ALA A 299 11.56 11.09 28.39
N GLY A 300 12.52 10.47 27.69
CA GLY A 300 12.39 10.15 26.27
C GLY A 300 11.34 9.07 25.98
N PHE A 301 11.17 8.11 26.90
CA PHE A 301 10.08 7.14 26.84
C PHE A 301 8.71 7.80 27.13
N SER A 302 8.69 8.83 27.98
CA SER A 302 7.49 9.55 28.43
C SER A 302 6.95 10.59 27.44
N GLU A 303 7.68 10.96 26.38
CA GLU A 303 7.19 11.84 25.29
C GLU A 303 5.74 11.48 24.93
N ARG A 304 5.49 10.18 24.79
CA ARG A 304 4.19 9.62 24.43
C ARG A 304 3.17 9.63 25.56
N PHE A 305 3.55 9.34 26.80
CA PHE A 305 2.60 9.35 27.91
C PHE A 305 2.02 10.76 28.09
N ALA A 306 2.84 11.79 27.90
CA ALA A 306 2.38 13.17 27.92
C ALA A 306 1.36 13.44 26.79
N THR A 307 1.64 13.02 25.54
CA THR A 307 0.71 13.25 24.41
C THR A 307 -0.58 12.44 24.54
N ASP A 308 -0.48 11.14 24.83
CA ASP A 308 -1.63 10.23 24.98
C ASP A 308 -2.52 10.65 26.19
N MET A 309 -1.93 11.18 27.28
CA MET A 309 -2.70 11.72 28.41
C MET A 309 -3.42 13.03 28.07
N ILE A 310 -2.78 13.93 27.32
CA ILE A 310 -3.41 15.20 26.89
C ILE A 310 -4.57 14.94 25.92
N GLU A 311 -4.42 14.02 24.96
CA GLU A 311 -5.51 13.65 24.05
C GLU A 311 -6.69 13.00 24.79
N ARG A 312 -6.43 12.09 25.74
CA ARG A 312 -7.47 11.49 26.57
C ARG A 312 -8.14 12.52 27.48
N ALA A 313 -7.39 13.44 28.07
CA ALA A 313 -7.94 14.53 28.87
C ALA A 313 -8.83 15.44 28.02
N GLY A 314 -8.42 15.77 26.79
CA GLY A 314 -9.22 16.53 25.83
C GLY A 314 -10.53 15.82 25.45
N GLN A 315 -10.51 14.49 25.25
CA GLN A 315 -11.71 13.71 24.96
C GLN A 315 -12.66 13.59 26.16
N VAL A 316 -12.14 13.55 27.39
CA VAL A 316 -12.95 13.56 28.62
C VAL A 316 -13.58 14.94 28.82
N ILE A 317 -12.83 16.01 28.59
CA ILE A 317 -13.32 17.40 28.69
C ILE A 317 -14.40 17.67 27.62
N ALA A 318 -14.20 17.19 26.39
CA ALA A 318 -15.19 17.31 25.31
C ALA A 318 -16.48 16.49 25.55
N LYS A 319 -16.47 15.54 26.49
CA LYS A 319 -17.64 14.72 26.88
C LYS A 319 -18.33 15.21 28.15
N LEU A 320 -17.83 16.26 28.80
CA LEU A 320 -18.54 16.89 29.92
C LEU A 320 -19.71 17.71 29.33
N PRO A 321 -20.96 17.49 29.79
CA PRO A 321 -22.08 18.34 29.40
C PRO A 321 -21.82 19.75 29.96
N HIS A 322 -21.97 20.76 29.11
CA HIS A 322 -21.99 22.16 29.52
C HIS A 322 -23.19 22.45 30.42
#